data_AF-A0A2T1C9J9-F1
#
_entry.id   AF-A0A2T1C9J9-F1
#
_cell.length_a   1.000
_cell.length_b   1.000
_cell.length_c   1.000
_cell.angle_alpha   90.00
_cell.angle_beta   90.00
_cell.angle_gamma   90.00
#
_symmetry.space_group_name_H-M   'P 1'
#
loop_
_entity.id
_entity.type
_entity.pdbx_description
1 polymer ?
#
loop_
_entity_poly.entity_id
_entity_poly.type
_entity_poly.pdbx_seq_one_letter_code
_entity_poly.pdbx_strand_id
1 'polypeptide(L)'
;MEPEEIINTFLNWLNEKPSIFISAWRDLPELETQIAESADDELFPIAMTISKWCAKHELGKTLRDAIEAQNFVENVSDARQDIRPTKPTPTTGRPTTNITKILRDSILTVYNQQQNPNQENSSDTDNEPK
;
A
#
# COMPACT_ATOMS: atom_id res chain seq x y z
N MET A 1 14.70 -7.81 -3.51
CA MET A 1 13.56 -7.09 -2.94
C MET A 1 13.19 -7.85 -1.69
N GLU A 2 13.35 -7.20 -0.56
CA GLU A 2 13.01 -7.78 0.74
C GLU A 2 11.48 -7.89 0.87
N PRO A 3 10.94 -8.92 1.54
CA PRO A 3 9.50 -9.09 1.72
C PRO A 3 8.81 -7.86 2.33
N GLU A 4 9.47 -7.20 3.29
CA GLU A 4 8.99 -5.98 3.93
C GLU A 4 8.83 -4.81 2.93
N GLU A 5 9.78 -4.64 2.00
CA GLU A 5 9.73 -3.56 1.01
C GLU A 5 8.53 -3.74 0.08
N ILE A 6 8.25 -4.98 -0.32
CA ILE A 6 7.11 -5.34 -1.17
C ILE A 6 5.81 -5.01 -0.45
N ILE A 7 5.65 -5.50 0.78
CA ILE A 7 4.42 -5.30 1.57
C ILE A 7 4.21 -3.81 1.85
N ASN A 8 5.24 -3.09 2.30
CA ASN A 8 5.14 -1.67 2.61
C ASN A 8 4.86 -0.82 1.37
N THR A 9 5.51 -1.11 0.24
CA THR A 9 5.23 -0.40 -1.01
C THR A 9 3.80 -0.63 -1.46
N PHE A 10 3.31 -1.87 -1.37
CA PHE A 10 1.93 -2.20 -1.73
C PHE A 10 0.91 -1.54 -0.79
N LEU A 11 1.13 -1.58 0.52
CA LEU A 11 0.31 -0.87 1.51
C LEU A 11 0.27 0.65 1.23
N ASN A 12 1.42 1.24 0.93
CA ASN A 12 1.50 2.64 0.57
C ASN A 12 0.71 2.96 -0.71
N TRP A 13 0.71 2.05 -1.69
CA TRP A 13 -0.15 2.22 -2.87
C TRP A 13 -1.62 2.15 -2.54
N LEU A 14 -2.04 1.22 -1.68
CA LEU A 14 -3.44 1.13 -1.25
C LEU A 14 -3.89 2.43 -0.57
N ASN A 15 -3.07 2.98 0.32
CA ASN A 15 -3.46 4.13 1.14
C ASN A 15 -3.31 5.48 0.39
N GLU A 16 -2.21 5.67 -0.34
CA GLU A 16 -1.82 6.98 -0.87
C GLU A 16 -1.97 7.10 -2.40
N LYS A 17 -1.97 5.97 -3.13
CA LYS A 17 -1.97 5.95 -4.60
C LYS A 17 -2.88 4.86 -5.18
N PRO A 18 -4.18 4.82 -4.82
CA PRO A 18 -5.08 3.77 -5.28
C PRO A 18 -5.28 3.77 -6.81
N SER A 19 -4.98 4.89 -7.48
CA SER A 19 -5.00 5.02 -8.95
C SER A 19 -4.05 4.06 -9.68
N ILE A 20 -3.05 3.50 -9.00
CA ILE A 20 -2.19 2.45 -9.57
C ILE A 20 -3.02 1.20 -9.93
N PHE A 21 -4.12 0.95 -9.22
CA PHE A 21 -4.97 -0.23 -9.40
C PHE A 21 -6.12 -0.03 -10.39
N ILE A 22 -6.14 1.03 -11.22
CA ILE A 22 -7.25 1.35 -12.14
C ILE A 22 -7.73 0.14 -12.96
N SER A 23 -6.82 -0.71 -13.44
CA SER A 23 -7.14 -1.90 -14.23
C SER A 23 -7.29 -3.19 -13.42
N ALA A 24 -6.89 -3.19 -12.14
CA ALA A 24 -6.75 -4.39 -11.32
C ALA A 24 -7.62 -4.38 -10.05
N TRP A 25 -8.26 -3.24 -9.72
CA TRP A 25 -8.96 -3.06 -8.44
C TRP A 25 -10.08 -4.10 -8.23
N ARG A 26 -10.69 -4.62 -9.30
CA ARG A 26 -11.76 -5.63 -9.21
C ARG A 26 -11.28 -6.97 -8.65
N ASP A 27 -9.99 -7.26 -8.78
CA ASP A 27 -9.38 -8.51 -8.37
C ASP A 27 -8.66 -8.38 -7.01
N LEU A 28 -8.77 -7.21 -6.37
CA LEU A 28 -8.30 -6.98 -5.00
C LEU A 28 -8.96 -7.91 -3.97
N PRO A 29 -10.27 -8.22 -4.02
CA PRO A 29 -10.87 -9.20 -3.10
C PRO A 29 -10.29 -10.61 -3.28
N GLU A 30 -9.91 -11.01 -4.49
CA GLU A 30 -9.24 -12.30 -4.74
C GLU A 30 -7.88 -12.32 -4.03
N LEU A 31 -7.12 -11.22 -4.12
CA LEU A 31 -5.85 -11.06 -3.41
C LEU A 31 -6.02 -11.11 -1.89
N GLU A 32 -7.04 -10.44 -1.35
CA GLU A 32 -7.35 -10.48 0.08
C GLU A 32 -7.57 -11.91 0.57
N THR A 33 -8.32 -12.72 -0.18
CA THR A 33 -8.58 -14.12 0.16
C THR A 33 -7.29 -14.95 0.14
N GLN A 34 -6.42 -14.75 -0.86
CA GLN A 34 -5.14 -15.44 -0.95
C GLN A 34 -4.17 -15.05 0.19
N ILE A 35 -4.23 -13.80 0.66
CA ILE A 35 -3.45 -13.36 1.82
C ILE A 35 -4.01 -13.97 3.11
N ALA A 36 -5.33 -14.12 3.22
CA ALA A 36 -5.98 -14.73 4.38
C ALA A 36 -5.62 -16.21 4.58
N GLU A 37 -5.17 -16.90 3.52
CA GLU A 37 -4.67 -18.28 3.59
C GLU A 37 -3.24 -18.38 4.15
N SER A 38 -2.50 -17.28 4.18
CA SER A 38 -1.16 -17.22 4.80
C SER A 38 -1.29 -17.15 6.32
N ALA A 39 -0.36 -17.77 7.06
CA ALA A 39 -0.35 -17.62 8.52
C ALA A 39 -0.04 -16.16 8.92
N ASP A 40 -0.53 -15.76 10.08
CA ASP A 40 -0.35 -14.40 10.58
C ASP A 40 1.15 -14.03 10.64
N ASP A 41 1.47 -12.85 10.11
CA ASP A 41 2.83 -12.27 10.12
C ASP A 41 3.91 -13.02 9.33
N GLU A 42 3.52 -13.97 8.48
CA GLU A 42 4.43 -14.60 7.52
C GLU A 42 4.75 -13.68 6.33
N LEU A 43 5.71 -12.78 6.53
CA LEU A 43 6.09 -11.76 5.54
C LEU A 43 6.45 -12.33 4.17
N PHE A 44 7.20 -13.45 4.13
CA PHE A 44 7.66 -14.01 2.85
C PHE A 44 6.52 -14.58 1.99
N PRO A 45 5.65 -15.47 2.50
CA PRO A 45 4.43 -15.89 1.80
C PRO A 45 3.55 -14.73 1.32
N ILE A 46 3.31 -13.74 2.20
CA ILE A 46 2.49 -12.57 1.86
C ILE A 46 3.13 -11.77 0.72
N ALA A 47 4.42 -11.45 0.83
CA ALA A 47 5.15 -10.71 -0.21
C ALA A 47 5.20 -11.47 -1.54
N MET A 48 5.30 -12.81 -1.50
CA MET A 48 5.23 -13.66 -2.69
C MET A 48 3.85 -13.61 -3.34
N THR A 49 2.77 -13.67 -2.56
CA THR A 49 1.39 -13.55 -3.05
C THR A 49 1.16 -12.19 -3.70
N ILE A 50 1.54 -11.10 -3.04
CA ILE A 50 1.49 -9.74 -3.61
C ILE A 50 2.29 -9.65 -4.91
N SER A 51 3.53 -10.16 -4.91
CA SER A 51 4.41 -10.09 -6.09
C SER A 51 3.82 -10.82 -7.29
N LYS A 52 3.27 -12.02 -7.06
CA LYS A 52 2.59 -12.81 -8.10
C LYS A 52 1.35 -12.09 -8.63
N TRP A 53 0.55 -11.52 -7.74
CA TRP A 53 -0.64 -10.76 -8.13
C TRP A 53 -0.26 -9.52 -8.94
N CYS A 54 0.71 -8.72 -8.48
CA CYS A 54 1.22 -7.59 -9.24
C CYS A 54 1.74 -8.01 -10.62
N ALA A 55 2.44 -9.14 -10.73
CA ALA A 55 2.89 -9.65 -12.02
C ALA A 55 1.73 -10.06 -12.95
N LYS A 56 0.68 -10.71 -12.42
CA LYS A 56 -0.54 -11.09 -13.15
C LYS A 56 -1.26 -9.86 -13.73
N HIS A 57 -1.19 -8.72 -13.04
CA HIS A 57 -1.86 -7.46 -13.41
C HIS A 57 -0.91 -6.42 -14.04
N GLU A 58 0.25 -6.83 -14.55
CA GLU A 58 1.25 -5.94 -15.20
C GLU A 58 1.83 -4.83 -14.30
N LEU A 59 1.58 -4.90 -12.99
CA LEU A 59 2.13 -4.00 -11.97
C LEU A 59 3.50 -4.44 -11.44
N GLY A 60 3.97 -5.65 -11.82
CA GLY A 60 5.21 -6.23 -11.30
C GLY A 60 6.45 -5.36 -11.58
N LYS A 61 6.54 -4.75 -12.76
CA LYS A 61 7.62 -3.81 -13.08
C LYS A 61 7.51 -2.53 -12.26
N THR A 62 6.31 -1.94 -12.20
CA THR A 62 6.05 -0.73 -11.39
C THR A 62 6.39 -0.94 -9.92
N LEU A 63 6.13 -2.14 -9.38
CA LEU A 63 6.45 -2.49 -8.00
C LEU A 63 7.96 -2.48 -7.77
N ARG A 64 8.69 -3.12 -8.68
CA ARG A 64 10.16 -3.14 -8.65
C ARG A 64 10.76 -1.74 -8.78
N ASP A 65 10.32 -0.97 -9.76
CA ASP A 65 10.81 0.39 -10.00
C ASP A 65 10.53 1.30 -8.79
N ALA A 66 9.37 1.14 -8.12
CA ALA A 66 9.02 1.89 -6.92
C ALA A 66 9.90 1.53 -5.71
N ILE A 67 10.25 0.26 -5.52
CA ILE A 67 11.16 -0.18 -4.45
C ILE A 67 12.59 0.32 -4.72
N GLU A 68 13.07 0.16 -5.95
CA GLU A 68 14.40 0.63 -6.35
C GLU A 68 14.54 2.16 -6.18
N ALA A 69 13.50 2.93 -6.52
CA ALA A 69 13.49 4.39 -6.32
C ALA A 69 13.52 4.79 -4.83
N GLN A 70 12.81 4.07 -3.96
CA GLN A 70 12.85 4.32 -2.51
C GLN A 70 14.26 4.08 -1.96
N ASN A 71 14.88 2.96 -2.34
CA ASN A 71 16.23 2.62 -1.92
C ASN A 71 17.27 3.61 -2.45
N PHE A 72 17.09 4.13 -3.66
CA PHE A 72 17.97 5.17 -4.20
C PHE A 72 17.91 6.47 -3.38
N VAL A 73 16.71 6.90 -2.99
CA VAL A 73 16.52 8.12 -2.16
C VAL A 73 17.12 7.94 -0.77
N GLU A 74 16.98 6.76 -0.15
CA GLU A 74 17.60 6.48 1.15
C GLU A 74 19.13 6.50 1.07
N ASN A 75 19.72 5.92 0.03
CA ASN A 75 21.18 5.90 -0.16
C ASN A 75 21.77 7.29 -0.49
N VAL A 76 21.05 8.14 -1.22
CA VAL A 76 21.51 9.51 -1.53
C VAL A 76 21.34 10.46 -0.34
N SER A 77 20.36 10.21 0.52
CA SER A 77 20.12 11.01 1.74
C SER A 77 21.20 10.84 2.80
N ASP A 78 22.00 9.76 2.73
CA ASP A 78 23.20 9.57 3.57
C ASP A 78 24.40 10.40 3.06
N ALA A 79 24.43 10.74 1.76
CA ALA A 79 25.55 11.44 1.13
C ALA A 79 25.39 12.97 1.05
N ARG A 80 24.28 13.54 1.53
CA ARG A 80 24.00 14.99 1.48
C ARG A 80 23.31 15.49 2.75
N GLN A 81 24.07 15.62 3.83
CA GLN A 81 23.75 16.63 4.85
C GLN A 81 23.82 18.00 4.16
N ASP A 82 22.70 18.73 4.08
CA ASP A 82 22.56 20.20 3.93
C ASP A 82 21.47 20.68 2.97
N ILE A 83 20.68 19.79 2.36
CA ILE A 83 19.41 20.19 1.73
C ILE A 83 18.35 19.23 2.24
N ARG A 84 17.45 19.71 3.12
CA ARG A 84 16.29 18.95 3.59
C ARG A 84 15.23 18.95 2.48
N PRO A 85 15.04 17.88 1.68
CA PRO A 85 13.68 17.54 1.33
C PRO A 85 13.03 17.09 2.64
N THR A 86 11.87 17.64 2.97
CA THR A 86 11.01 17.12 4.03
C THR A 86 10.89 15.62 3.84
N LYS A 87 11.62 14.87 4.66
CA LYS A 87 11.44 13.44 4.87
C LYS A 87 9.92 13.23 4.97
N PRO A 88 9.27 12.37 4.15
CA PRO A 88 8.02 11.81 4.63
C PRO A 88 8.42 11.16 5.95
N THR A 89 7.92 11.74 7.04
CA THR A 89 8.09 11.22 8.39
C THR A 89 7.96 9.71 8.28
N PRO A 90 8.85 8.89 8.89
CA PRO A 90 8.54 7.48 9.03
C PRO A 90 7.30 7.42 9.93
N THR A 91 6.13 7.48 9.30
CA THR A 91 4.86 7.50 9.99
C THR A 91 4.70 6.12 10.55
N THR A 92 4.94 6.05 11.84
CA THR A 92 4.56 4.94 12.71
C THR A 92 5.47 3.72 12.56
N GLY A 93 5.99 3.24 13.69
CA GLY A 93 6.81 2.03 13.75
C GLY A 93 6.15 0.91 12.95
N ARG A 94 6.92 0.32 12.03
CA ARG A 94 6.49 -0.79 11.16
C ARG A 94 5.79 -1.82 12.07
N PRO A 95 4.48 -2.03 11.95
CA PRO A 95 3.83 -3.07 12.70
C PRO A 95 4.28 -4.39 12.08
N THR A 96 5.32 -4.98 12.64
CA THR A 96 5.72 -6.37 12.37
C THR A 96 4.69 -7.36 12.92
N THR A 97 3.66 -6.85 13.61
CA THR A 97 2.56 -7.63 14.19
C THR A 97 1.24 -7.23 13.54
N ASN A 98 0.45 -8.23 13.14
CA ASN A 98 -0.82 -8.10 12.43
C ASN A 98 -0.73 -7.57 10.99
N ILE A 99 0.40 -7.80 10.30
CA ILE A 99 0.58 -7.32 8.92
C ILE A 99 -0.46 -7.90 7.97
N THR A 100 -0.82 -9.18 8.17
CA THR A 100 -1.86 -9.88 7.41
C THR A 100 -3.20 -9.15 7.57
N LYS A 101 -3.57 -8.79 8.80
CA LYS A 101 -4.81 -8.07 9.07
C LYS A 101 -4.82 -6.66 8.47
N ILE A 102 -3.77 -5.88 8.71
CA ILE A 102 -3.65 -4.51 8.18
C ILE A 102 -3.77 -4.51 6.67
N LEU A 103 -3.07 -5.43 6.01
CA LEU A 103 -3.09 -5.55 4.55
C LEU A 103 -4.49 -5.91 4.03
N ARG A 104 -5.17 -6.87 4.66
CA ARG A 104 -6.54 -7.25 4.29
C ARG A 104 -7.52 -6.09 4.45
N ASP A 105 -7.47 -5.38 5.58
CA ASP A 105 -8.34 -4.24 5.86
C ASP A 105 -8.12 -3.09 4.85
N SER A 106 -6.86 -2.78 4.51
CA SER A 106 -6.52 -1.79 3.48
C SER A 106 -7.02 -2.20 2.10
N ILE A 107 -6.90 -3.48 1.72
CA ILE A 107 -7.39 -3.99 0.43
C ILE A 107 -8.90 -3.81 0.31
N LEU A 108 -9.66 -4.21 1.33
CA LEU A 108 -11.12 -4.08 1.34
C LEU A 108 -11.56 -2.61 1.32
N THR A 109 -10.84 -1.73 2.03
CA THR A 109 -11.12 -0.29 2.05
C THR A 109 -11.02 0.30 0.66
N VAL A 110 -9.90 0.07 -0.05
CA VAL A 110 -9.70 0.56 -1.41
C VAL A 110 -10.73 -0.01 -2.37
N TYR A 111 -11.03 -1.31 -2.26
CA TYR A 111 -12.05 -1.95 -3.08
C TYR A 111 -13.41 -1.26 -2.92
N ASN A 112 -13.86 -1.05 -1.68
CA ASN A 112 -15.15 -0.41 -1.38
C ASN A 112 -15.20 1.05 -1.87
N GLN A 113 -14.10 1.80 -1.72
CA GLN A 113 -13.99 3.17 -2.23
C GLN A 113 -14.09 3.23 -3.76
N GLN A 114 -13.46 2.28 -4.47
CA GLN A 114 -13.54 2.19 -5.93
C GLN A 114 -14.92 1.76 -6.42
N GLN A 115 -15.67 0.98 -5.63
CA GLN A 115 -17.06 0.64 -5.94
C GLN A 115 -18.02 1.81 -5.75
N ASN A 116 -17.79 2.65 -4.73
CA ASN A 116 -18.62 3.82 -4.41
C ASN A 116 -17.75 5.10 -4.41
N PRO A 117 -17.34 5.63 -5.59
CA PRO A 117 -16.52 6.84 -5.65
C PRO A 117 -17.21 8.08 -5.06
N ASN A 118 -18.54 8.03 -4.85
CA ASN A 118 -19.33 9.12 -4.25
C ASN A 118 -19.39 9.08 -2.71
N GLN A 119 -18.67 8.18 -2.03
CA GLN A 119 -18.60 8.14 -0.57
C GLN A 119 -17.33 8.80 0.00
N GLU A 120 -16.64 9.64 -0.78
CA GLU A 120 -15.73 10.63 -0.19
C GLU A 120 -16.54 11.63 0.66
N ASN A 121 -16.60 11.34 1.96
CA ASN A 121 -16.80 12.29 3.05
C ASN A 121 -17.93 13.32 2.87
N SER A 122 -19.19 12.88 2.96
CA SER A 122 -20.25 13.76 3.47
C SER A 122 -20.08 13.94 4.99
N SER A 123 -19.01 14.65 5.37
CA SER A 123 -18.96 15.37 6.64
C SER A 123 -18.93 16.86 6.31
N ASP A 124 -19.98 17.33 5.64
CA ASP A 124 -20.27 18.75 5.66
C ASP A 124 -21.78 18.96 5.65
N THR A 125 -22.19 19.93 6.48
CA THR A 125 -23.53 20.49 6.71
C THR A 125 -24.54 19.71 7.57
N ASP A 126 -24.51 19.99 8.88
CA ASP A 126 -25.69 20.29 9.71
C ASP A 126 -25.18 20.96 11.01
N ASN A 127 -25.48 22.19 11.44
CA ASN A 127 -26.36 23.26 11.00
C ASN A 127 -25.95 24.51 11.84
N GLU A 128 -25.62 25.63 11.21
CA GLU A 128 -25.90 26.96 11.77
C GLU A 128 -26.45 27.76 10.58
N PRO A 129 -27.73 28.21 10.61
CA PRO A 129 -28.05 29.44 11.32
C PRO A 129 -29.49 29.56 11.89
N LYS A 130 -29.63 30.15 13.08
CA LYS A 130 -30.47 31.34 13.31
C LYS A 130 -30.20 32.01 14.66
#